data_AF-A0A182MBN1-F1
#
_entry.id   AF-A0A182MBN1-F1
#
_cell.length_a   1.000
_cell.length_b   1.000
_cell.length_c   1.000
_cell.angle_alpha   90.00
_cell.angle_beta   90.00
_cell.angle_gamma   90.00
#
_symmetry.space_group_name_H-M   'P 1'
#
loop_
_entity.id
_entity.type
_entity.pdbx_description
1 polymer ?
#
loop_
_entity_poly.entity_id
_entity_poly.type
_entity_poly.pdbx_seq_one_letter_code
_entity_poly.pdbx_strand_id
1 'polypeptide(L)'
;MAHHNRNSTDTGIMDQQYCLRWNNHQSNLTTVLTTLLQDEKLCDVTLACDKGIVKAHQAILSACSPYFEQIFVENKHPHPIIYLRDVEVNEMRALLDFMYQGEVNVGQHNLQNFLKTAESLKVVFNSRDGHLESDSTLTINNRLLVHVRGLTESSADRYSADADKLRSERIRDSRDERDTLTLPNASNNNNNNTIS
;
A
#
# COMPACT_ATOMS: atom_id res chain seq x y z
N MET A 1 57.45 6.37 -58.26
CA MET A 1 56.84 5.37 -57.36
C MET A 1 57.18 5.75 -55.92
N ALA A 2 56.27 6.44 -55.23
CA ALA A 2 56.41 6.74 -53.80
C ALA A 2 54.99 6.90 -53.22
N HIS A 3 54.37 5.78 -52.85
CA HIS A 3 53.13 5.80 -52.08
C HIS A 3 53.51 5.73 -50.60
N HIS A 4 53.46 6.88 -49.95
CA HIS A 4 53.60 7.02 -48.51
C HIS A 4 52.40 6.36 -47.81
N ASN A 5 52.74 5.45 -46.91
CA ASN A 5 51.88 4.80 -45.93
C ASN A 5 51.21 5.84 -45.01
N ARG A 6 49.88 5.91 -45.00
CA ARG A 6 49.11 6.59 -43.95
C ARG A 6 48.48 5.53 -43.06
N ASN A 7 49.23 5.10 -42.04
CA ASN A 7 48.63 4.49 -40.86
C ASN A 7 47.92 5.60 -40.08
N SER A 8 46.62 5.76 -40.32
CA SER A 8 45.74 6.52 -39.43
C SER A 8 45.53 5.70 -38.17
N THR A 9 46.34 5.95 -37.14
CA THR A 9 46.07 5.49 -35.78
C THR A 9 44.93 6.35 -35.21
N ASP A 10 43.69 5.96 -35.51
CA ASP A 10 42.52 6.45 -34.80
C ASP A 10 42.54 5.84 -33.38
N THR A 11 43.27 6.49 -32.48
CA THR A 11 43.16 6.22 -31.04
C THR A 11 42.00 7.04 -30.52
N GLY A 12 40.79 6.60 -30.87
CA GLY A 12 39.58 7.06 -30.22
C GLY A 12 39.71 6.75 -28.73
N ILE A 13 39.97 7.77 -27.92
CA ILE A 13 39.87 7.69 -26.47
C ILE A 13 38.43 7.25 -26.21
N MET A 14 38.25 5.99 -25.82
CA MET A 14 36.94 5.49 -25.43
C MET A 14 36.60 6.18 -24.12
N ASP A 15 35.76 7.22 -24.18
CA ASP A 15 35.26 7.90 -23.00
C ASP A 15 34.51 6.90 -22.13
N GLN A 16 35.13 6.55 -21.00
CA GLN A 16 34.55 5.62 -20.04
C GLN A 16 33.39 6.30 -19.33
N GLN A 17 32.20 5.70 -19.41
CA GLN A 17 31.01 6.15 -18.70
C GLN A 17 30.81 5.36 -17.41
N TYR A 18 30.45 6.05 -16.33
CA TYR A 18 30.16 5.45 -15.03
C TYR A 18 28.72 5.73 -14.62
N CYS A 19 28.03 4.71 -14.15
CA CYS A 19 26.69 4.84 -13.56
C CYS A 19 26.82 4.82 -12.03
N LEU A 20 26.46 5.93 -11.39
CA LEU A 20 26.45 6.05 -9.94
C LEU A 20 25.02 5.87 -9.43
N ARG A 21 24.84 5.00 -8.43
CA ARG A 21 23.55 4.76 -7.79
C ARG A 21 23.60 5.23 -6.34
N TRP A 22 22.68 6.10 -5.96
CA TRP A 22 22.46 6.42 -4.56
C TRP A 22 21.49 5.41 -3.94
N ASN A 23 22.01 4.54 -3.08
CA ASN A 23 21.19 3.60 -2.31
C ASN A 23 20.22 4.37 -1.40
N ASN A 24 18.98 3.90 -1.35
CA ASN A 24 17.90 4.49 -0.54
C ASN A 24 17.54 5.94 -0.92
N HIS A 25 17.92 6.42 -2.11
CA HIS A 25 17.61 7.78 -2.56
C HIS A 25 16.10 8.09 -2.46
N GLN A 26 15.24 7.17 -2.91
CA GLN A 26 13.79 7.35 -2.85
C GLN A 26 13.29 7.54 -1.41
N SER A 27 13.66 6.63 -0.49
CA SER A 27 13.25 6.72 0.91
C SER A 27 13.78 7.98 1.62
N ASN A 28 15.03 8.35 1.33
CA ASN A 28 15.62 9.58 1.85
C ASN A 28 14.86 10.81 1.33
N LEU A 29 14.53 10.85 0.03
CA LEU A 29 13.80 11.95 -0.57
C LEU A 29 12.39 12.07 0.02
N THR A 30 11.66 10.96 0.15
CA THR A 30 10.36 10.91 0.82
C THR A 30 10.46 11.47 2.24
N THR A 31 11.45 11.01 3.03
CA THR A 31 11.66 11.51 4.40
C THR A 31 11.88 13.02 4.44
N VAL A 32 12.75 13.54 3.57
CA VAL A 32 13.04 14.98 3.51
C VAL A 32 11.79 15.78 3.14
N LEU A 33 11.03 15.34 2.13
CA LEU A 33 9.80 16.02 1.71
C LEU A 33 8.73 16.01 2.82
N THR A 34 8.58 14.90 3.52
CA THR A 34 7.68 14.81 4.68
C THR A 34 8.10 15.77 5.80
N THR A 35 9.41 15.86 6.11
CA THR A 35 9.91 16.82 7.11
C THR A 35 9.67 18.27 6.68
N LEU A 36 9.85 18.60 5.39
CA LEU A 36 9.54 19.94 4.89
C LEU A 36 8.06 20.30 5.08
N LEU A 37 7.16 19.35 4.83
CA LEU A 37 5.72 19.54 5.08
C LEU A 37 5.42 19.75 6.57
N GLN A 38 5.97 18.90 7.44
CA GLN A 38 5.75 18.98 8.90
C GLN A 38 6.26 20.30 9.50
N ASP A 39 7.39 20.79 9.01
CA ASP A 39 7.98 22.07 9.42
C ASP A 39 7.36 23.27 8.69
N GLU A 40 6.39 23.05 7.79
CA GLU A 40 5.80 24.05 6.89
C GLU A 40 6.82 24.85 6.07
N LYS A 41 7.97 24.24 5.76
CA LYS A 41 9.05 24.86 4.97
C LYS A 41 8.75 24.71 3.49
N LEU A 42 9.00 25.76 2.72
CA LEU A 42 8.82 25.80 1.26
C LEU A 42 7.38 25.49 0.80
N CYS A 43 6.42 25.47 1.71
CA CYS A 43 5.01 25.35 1.34
C CYS A 43 4.57 26.61 0.60
N ASP A 44 4.03 26.42 -0.59
CA ASP A 44 3.69 27.44 -1.57
C ASP A 44 2.18 27.41 -1.91
N VAL A 45 1.38 26.71 -1.10
CA VAL A 45 -0.09 26.70 -1.18
C VAL A 45 -0.71 26.49 0.19
N THR A 46 -1.88 27.10 0.41
CA THR A 46 -2.74 26.84 1.57
C THR A 46 -4.05 26.20 1.11
N LEU A 47 -4.43 25.09 1.73
CA LEU A 47 -5.73 24.45 1.55
C LEU A 47 -6.61 24.81 2.75
N ALA A 48 -7.70 25.52 2.49
CA ALA A 48 -8.71 25.83 3.47
C ALA A 48 -9.79 24.73 3.43
N CYS A 49 -9.88 23.97 4.52
CA CYS A 49 -10.78 22.84 4.70
C CYS A 49 -11.85 23.20 5.73
N ASP A 50 -12.82 22.30 5.92
CA ASP A 50 -13.74 22.42 7.03
C ASP A 50 -12.97 22.31 8.35
N LYS A 51 -13.21 23.29 9.23
CA LYS A 51 -12.65 23.38 10.59
C LYS A 51 -11.12 23.55 10.65
N GLY A 52 -10.46 23.93 9.55
CA GLY A 52 -9.03 24.22 9.60
C GLY A 52 -8.37 24.53 8.26
N ILE A 53 -7.08 24.81 8.32
CA ILE A 53 -6.24 25.01 7.14
C ILE A 53 -5.04 24.06 7.21
N VAL A 54 -4.50 23.68 6.05
CA VAL A 54 -3.22 22.99 5.93
C VAL A 54 -2.39 23.65 4.84
N LYS A 55 -1.07 23.65 5.02
CA LYS A 55 -0.12 24.08 3.99
C LYS A 55 0.46 22.87 3.29
N ALA A 56 0.85 23.03 2.03
CA ALA A 56 1.47 21.98 1.24
C ALA A 56 2.38 22.56 0.15
N HIS A 57 3.00 21.66 -0.61
CA HIS A 57 3.76 21.96 -1.81
C HIS A 57 2.92 21.70 -3.06
N GLN A 58 2.79 22.71 -3.93
CA GLN A 58 2.10 22.61 -5.22
C GLN A 58 2.68 21.48 -6.07
N ALA A 59 4.01 21.32 -6.09
CA ALA A 59 4.69 20.28 -6.87
C ALA A 59 4.22 18.86 -6.50
N ILE A 60 4.05 18.57 -5.21
CA ILE A 60 3.58 17.25 -4.76
C ILE A 60 2.09 17.07 -5.04
N LEU A 61 1.28 18.10 -4.78
CA LEU A 61 -0.14 18.06 -5.10
C LEU A 61 -0.39 17.85 -6.60
N SER A 62 0.33 18.54 -7.48
CA SER A 62 0.24 18.37 -8.94
C SER A 62 0.64 16.97 -9.38
N ALA A 63 1.74 16.44 -8.82
CA ALA A 63 2.21 15.09 -9.17
C ALA A 63 1.21 13.99 -8.80
N CYS A 64 0.40 14.22 -7.76
CA CYS A 64 -0.58 13.27 -7.27
C CYS A 64 -2.01 13.54 -7.76
N SER A 65 -2.29 14.71 -8.34
CA SER A 65 -3.66 15.13 -8.69
C SER A 65 -3.67 16.08 -9.90
N PRO A 66 -4.20 15.62 -11.05
CA PRO A 66 -4.46 16.47 -12.21
C PRO A 66 -5.40 17.65 -11.90
N TYR A 67 -6.26 17.52 -10.88
CA TYR A 67 -7.13 18.61 -10.43
C TYR A 67 -6.30 19.76 -9.85
N PHE A 68 -5.38 19.46 -8.94
CA PHE A 68 -4.50 20.48 -8.38
C PHE A 68 -3.51 21.03 -9.43
N GLU A 69 -2.96 20.17 -10.29
CA GLU A 69 -2.10 20.60 -11.40
C GLU A 69 -2.81 21.65 -12.26
N GLN A 70 -4.05 21.36 -12.70
CA GLN A 70 -4.83 22.30 -13.50
C GLN A 70 -5.01 23.64 -12.78
N ILE A 71 -5.39 23.63 -11.50
CA ILE A 71 -5.60 24.86 -10.71
C ILE A 71 -4.34 25.71 -10.66
N PHE A 72 -3.17 25.11 -10.39
CA PHE A 72 -1.91 25.85 -10.23
C PHE A 72 -1.37 26.36 -11.57
N VAL A 73 -1.57 25.63 -12.66
CA VAL A 73 -1.19 26.10 -14.01
C VAL A 73 -2.04 27.29 -14.44
N GLU A 74 -3.33 27.26 -14.17
CA GLU A 74 -4.26 28.35 -14.50
C GLU A 74 -4.08 29.57 -13.57
N ASN A 75 -3.77 29.34 -12.29
CA ASN A 75 -3.64 30.40 -11.27
C ASN A 75 -2.18 30.56 -10.82
N LYS A 76 -1.44 31.45 -11.50
CA LYS A 76 -0.01 31.74 -11.23
C LYS A 76 0.25 32.57 -9.97
N HIS A 77 -0.63 32.51 -8.97
CA HIS A 77 -0.40 33.21 -7.72
C HIS A 77 0.76 32.55 -6.95
N PRO A 78 1.69 33.31 -6.33
CA PRO A 78 2.83 32.72 -5.62
C PRO A 78 2.44 31.82 -4.45
N HIS A 79 1.28 32.08 -3.83
CA HIS A 79 0.77 31.30 -2.71
C HIS A 79 -0.77 31.26 -2.73
N PRO A 80 -1.41 30.46 -3.59
CA PRO A 80 -2.86 30.41 -3.69
C PRO A 80 -3.47 29.82 -2.41
N ILE A 81 -4.69 30.27 -2.08
CA ILE A 81 -5.52 29.67 -1.04
C ILE A 81 -6.66 28.95 -1.73
N ILE A 82 -6.68 27.61 -1.66
CA ILE A 82 -7.71 26.77 -2.28
C ILE A 82 -8.72 26.38 -1.21
N TYR A 83 -9.99 26.74 -1.41
CA TYR A 83 -11.08 26.33 -0.54
C TYR A 83 -11.65 24.97 -0.98
N LEU A 84 -11.56 23.98 -0.10
CA LEU A 84 -12.06 22.62 -0.29
C LEU A 84 -13.33 22.45 0.55
N ARG A 85 -14.49 22.53 -0.11
CA ARG A 85 -15.79 22.35 0.54
C ARG A 85 -16.01 20.89 0.90
N ASP A 86 -16.63 20.65 2.06
CA ASP A 86 -17.06 19.32 2.51
C ASP A 86 -15.88 18.34 2.70
N VAL A 87 -14.67 18.89 2.92
CA VAL A 87 -13.45 18.15 3.22
C VAL A 87 -12.99 18.53 4.61
N GLU A 88 -12.98 17.58 5.55
CA GLU A 88 -12.46 17.87 6.88
C GLU A 88 -10.93 17.97 6.86
N VAL A 89 -10.39 18.86 7.70
CA VAL A 89 -8.94 19.07 7.81
C VAL A 89 -8.17 17.77 8.13
N ASN A 90 -8.77 16.84 8.88
CA ASN A 90 -8.15 15.56 9.22
C ASN A 90 -8.09 14.60 8.03
N GLU A 91 -9.11 14.62 7.17
CA GLU A 91 -9.14 13.83 5.93
C GLU A 91 -8.09 14.36 4.96
N MET A 92 -7.99 15.68 4.83
CA MET A 92 -6.95 16.31 4.01
C MET A 92 -5.54 15.98 4.51
N ARG A 93 -5.32 15.97 5.84
CA ARG A 93 -4.04 15.54 6.42
C ARG A 93 -3.69 14.09 6.07
N ALA A 94 -4.64 13.17 6.22
CA ALA A 94 -4.43 11.77 5.84
C ALA A 94 -4.11 11.63 4.33
N LEU A 95 -4.75 12.44 3.49
CA LEU A 95 -4.46 12.51 2.06
C LEU A 95 -3.06 13.04 1.76
N LEU A 96 -2.62 14.08 2.48
CA LEU A 96 -1.25 14.58 2.35
C LEU A 96 -0.24 13.52 2.83
N ASP A 97 -0.49 12.85 3.95
CA ASP A 97 0.38 11.75 4.41
C ASP A 97 0.52 10.68 3.32
N PHE A 98 -0.61 10.29 2.71
CA PHE A 98 -0.60 9.37 1.58
C PHE A 98 0.21 9.89 0.39
N MET A 99 0.04 11.15 -0.02
CA MET A 99 0.76 11.73 -1.17
C MET A 99 2.28 11.82 -0.93
N TYR A 100 2.70 12.15 0.29
CA TYR A 100 4.12 12.35 0.60
C TYR A 100 4.83 11.03 0.90
N GLN A 101 4.16 10.09 1.57
CA GLN A 101 4.77 8.85 2.06
C GLN A 101 4.49 7.65 1.14
N GLY A 102 3.46 7.74 0.29
CA GLY A 102 2.98 6.64 -0.54
C GLY A 102 2.08 5.64 0.20
N GLU A 103 1.88 5.84 1.50
CA GLU A 103 1.01 5.02 2.35
C GLU A 103 0.40 5.86 3.48
N VAL A 104 -0.76 5.42 3.99
CA VAL A 104 -1.43 6.04 5.14
C VAL A 104 -2.24 5.01 5.90
N ASN A 105 -2.34 5.18 7.21
CA ASN A 105 -3.21 4.38 8.07
C ASN A 105 -4.50 5.14 8.36
N VAL A 106 -5.64 4.60 7.92
CA VAL A 106 -6.97 5.21 8.11
C VAL A 106 -7.87 4.22 8.86
N GLY A 107 -8.58 4.72 9.88
CA GLY A 107 -9.56 3.91 10.60
C GLY A 107 -10.73 3.49 9.72
N GLN A 108 -11.32 2.32 9.96
CA GLN A 108 -12.41 1.77 9.15
C GLN A 108 -13.59 2.74 8.98
N HIS A 109 -13.92 3.51 10.01
CA HIS A 109 -15.01 4.50 9.99
C HIS A 109 -14.70 5.72 9.10
N ASN A 110 -13.42 6.06 8.89
CA ASN A 110 -12.99 7.20 8.07
C ASN A 110 -12.61 6.80 6.64
N LEU A 111 -12.43 5.50 6.38
CA LEU A 111 -12.00 5.00 5.08
C LEU A 111 -12.91 5.47 3.94
N GLN A 112 -14.24 5.41 4.14
CA GLN A 112 -15.18 5.79 3.09
C GLN A 112 -15.06 7.27 2.74
N ASN A 113 -14.89 8.15 3.73
CA ASN A 113 -14.73 9.58 3.46
C ASN A 113 -13.38 9.88 2.83
N PHE A 114 -12.30 9.27 3.31
CA PHE A 114 -10.98 9.39 2.72
C PHE A 114 -11.00 9.08 1.21
N LEU A 115 -11.65 7.97 0.84
CA LEU A 115 -11.77 7.56 -0.56
C LEU A 115 -12.60 8.53 -1.39
N LYS A 116 -13.74 9.00 -0.86
CA LYS A 116 -14.57 10.01 -1.52
C LYS A 116 -13.80 11.31 -1.76
N THR A 117 -13.04 11.77 -0.77
CA THR A 117 -12.23 12.98 -0.88
C THR A 117 -11.12 12.78 -1.91
N ALA A 118 -10.44 11.63 -1.90
CA ALA A 118 -9.41 11.32 -2.89
C ALA A 118 -9.96 11.28 -4.32
N GLU A 119 -11.14 10.69 -4.52
CA GLU A 119 -11.84 10.68 -5.81
C GLU A 119 -12.24 12.10 -6.26
N SER A 120 -12.84 12.89 -5.34
CA SER A 120 -13.25 14.26 -5.62
C SER A 120 -12.08 15.15 -6.05
N LEU A 121 -10.93 14.98 -5.39
CA LEU A 121 -9.68 15.68 -5.70
C LEU A 121 -8.88 14.99 -6.82
N LYS A 122 -9.43 13.98 -7.48
CA LYS A 122 -8.81 13.23 -8.57
C LYS A 122 -7.38 12.75 -8.24
N VAL A 123 -7.18 12.26 -7.02
CA VAL A 123 -5.89 11.75 -6.59
C VAL A 123 -5.59 10.44 -7.30
N VAL A 124 -4.48 10.38 -8.01
CA VAL A 124 -4.10 9.22 -8.82
C VAL A 124 -3.30 8.25 -7.97
N PHE A 125 -3.77 7.01 -7.93
CA PHE A 125 -3.11 5.92 -7.23
C PHE A 125 -2.35 5.06 -8.25
N ASN A 126 -1.15 5.48 -8.63
CA ASN A 126 -0.41 4.78 -9.69
C ASN A 126 0.11 3.44 -9.14
N SER A 127 -0.63 2.36 -9.38
CA SER A 127 -0.11 1.00 -9.27
C SER A 127 1.01 0.84 -10.31
N ARG A 128 2.13 0.26 -9.92
CA ARG A 128 3.41 0.25 -10.68
C ARG A 128 3.38 -0.44 -12.05
N ASP A 129 2.25 -0.94 -12.51
CA ASP A 129 2.14 -1.62 -13.80
C ASP A 129 1.34 -0.74 -14.76
N GLY A 130 2.06 -0.14 -15.72
CA GLY A 130 1.56 0.83 -16.69
C GLY A 130 0.58 0.26 -17.72
N HIS A 131 -0.59 -0.17 -17.26
CA HIS A 131 -1.79 -0.26 -18.10
C HIS A 131 -2.82 0.74 -17.58
N LEU A 132 -2.80 1.92 -18.20
CA LEU A 132 -3.88 2.90 -18.10
C LEU A 132 -5.05 2.34 -18.89
N GLU A 133 -5.96 1.64 -18.24
CA GLU A 133 -7.34 1.66 -18.70
C GLU A 133 -8.06 2.76 -17.94
N SER A 134 -8.47 3.75 -18.73
CA SER A 134 -9.47 4.73 -18.40
C SER A 134 -10.77 4.03 -18.01
N ASP A 135 -10.86 3.60 -16.75
CA ASP A 135 -12.11 3.48 -16.01
C ASP A 135 -11.79 3.33 -14.52
N SER A 136 -12.34 4.28 -13.76
CA SER A 136 -12.54 4.30 -12.32
C SER A 136 -12.25 2.97 -11.61
N THR A 137 -11.12 2.84 -10.91
CA THR A 137 -10.91 1.68 -10.03
C THR A 137 -10.60 2.10 -8.60
N LEU A 138 -11.68 2.42 -7.89
CA LEU A 138 -11.82 2.12 -6.47
C LEU A 138 -12.74 0.90 -6.36
N THR A 139 -12.21 -0.30 -6.11
CA THR A 139 -13.06 -1.47 -5.83
C THR A 139 -12.83 -2.02 -4.43
N ILE A 140 -13.87 -1.91 -3.60
CA ILE A 140 -13.99 -2.56 -2.29
C ILE A 140 -14.75 -3.89 -2.51
N ASN A 141 -14.21 -4.99 -1.96
CA ASN A 141 -14.67 -6.40 -2.03
C ASN A 141 -14.14 -7.33 -3.16
N ASN A 142 -13.00 -7.02 -3.79
CA ASN A 142 -11.90 -7.97 -4.13
C ASN A 142 -10.92 -7.39 -5.16
N ARG A 143 -9.87 -6.70 -4.64
CA ARG A 143 -8.59 -6.28 -5.29
C ARG A 143 -8.72 -5.19 -6.37
N LEU A 144 -7.95 -4.10 -6.40
CA LEU A 144 -6.65 -3.73 -5.81
C LEU A 144 -6.62 -2.20 -5.65
N LEU A 145 -6.16 -1.70 -4.48
CA LEU A 145 -5.26 -0.55 -4.35
C LEU A 145 -4.93 -0.41 -2.85
N VAL A 146 -3.64 -0.30 -2.53
CA VAL A 146 -3.03 -0.44 -1.19
C VAL A 146 -2.78 -1.91 -0.79
N HIS A 147 -1.50 -2.25 -0.65
CA HIS A 147 -1.05 -3.46 0.02
C HIS A 147 -1.39 -3.29 1.51
N VAL A 148 -2.58 -3.71 1.95
CA VAL A 148 -2.95 -3.69 3.38
C VAL A 148 -2.05 -4.68 4.12
N ARG A 149 -0.89 -4.21 4.60
CA ARG A 149 -0.08 -4.98 5.55
C ARG A 149 -0.86 -5.02 6.86
N GLY A 150 -1.51 -6.15 7.15
CA GLY A 150 -2.05 -6.41 8.49
C GLY A 150 -3.44 -7.04 8.60
N LEU A 151 -4.13 -7.40 7.49
CA LEU A 151 -5.43 -8.11 7.59
C LEU A 151 -5.41 -9.57 7.12
N THR A 152 -4.24 -10.17 6.87
CA THR A 152 -4.16 -11.62 6.66
C THR A 152 -3.95 -12.33 7.98
N GLU A 153 -5.00 -12.43 8.78
CA GLU A 153 -5.12 -13.52 9.74
C GLU A 153 -6.60 -13.79 10.05
N SER A 154 -7.35 -14.25 9.04
CA SER A 154 -8.49 -15.12 9.28
C SER A 154 -8.94 -15.87 8.02
N SER A 155 -8.96 -17.20 8.16
CA SER A 155 -9.91 -18.16 7.57
C SER A 155 -9.44 -19.10 6.44
N ALA A 156 -8.23 -19.01 5.90
CA ALA A 156 -7.75 -20.00 4.91
C ALA A 156 -6.80 -21.08 5.49
N ASP A 157 -6.04 -20.78 6.54
CA ASP A 157 -5.01 -21.71 7.05
C ASP A 157 -5.53 -22.77 8.04
N ARG A 158 -6.79 -22.66 8.49
CA ARG A 158 -7.39 -23.66 9.39
C ARG A 158 -7.91 -24.92 8.69
N TYR A 159 -7.99 -24.95 7.36
CA TYR A 159 -8.47 -26.14 6.62
C TYR A 159 -7.37 -27.07 6.10
N SER A 160 -6.09 -26.68 6.16
CA SER A 160 -4.99 -27.56 5.73
C SER A 160 -4.48 -28.48 6.85
N ALA A 161 -4.56 -28.08 8.12
CA ALA A 161 -4.01 -28.86 9.22
C ALA A 161 -4.85 -30.09 9.61
N ASP A 162 -6.17 -30.08 9.32
CA ASP A 162 -7.06 -31.22 9.62
C ASP A 162 -7.02 -32.32 8.56
N ALA A 163 -6.67 -32.00 7.31
CA ALA A 163 -6.61 -32.99 6.22
C ALA A 163 -5.42 -33.96 6.37
N ASP A 164 -4.29 -33.50 6.90
CA ASP A 164 -3.12 -34.35 7.18
C ASP A 164 -3.30 -35.21 8.44
N LYS A 165 -4.13 -34.78 9.40
CA LYS A 165 -4.45 -35.56 10.61
C LYS A 165 -5.37 -36.74 10.29
N LEU A 166 -6.38 -36.54 9.44
CA LEU A 166 -7.29 -37.58 8.95
C LEU A 166 -6.62 -38.61 8.01
N ARG A 167 -5.52 -38.24 7.36
CA ARG A 167 -4.71 -39.17 6.54
C ARG A 167 -3.73 -39.99 7.39
N SER A 168 -3.29 -39.45 8.51
CA SER A 168 -2.38 -40.12 9.47
C SER A 168 -3.09 -41.11 10.40
N GLU A 169 -4.39 -40.93 10.66
CA GLU A 169 -5.21 -41.88 11.43
C GLU A 169 -5.66 -43.10 10.61
N ARG A 170 -5.89 -42.94 9.30
CA ARG A 170 -6.33 -44.05 8.42
C ARG A 170 -5.24 -45.09 8.11
N ILE A 171 -3.97 -44.80 8.38
CA ILE A 171 -2.84 -45.73 8.17
C ILE A 171 -2.54 -46.56 9.43
N ARG A 172 -2.99 -46.14 10.61
CA ARG A 172 -2.84 -46.91 11.86
C ARG A 172 -3.91 -47.99 12.04
N ASP A 173 -5.05 -47.87 11.36
CA ASP A 173 -6.25 -48.67 11.57
C ASP A 173 -6.33 -49.97 10.73
N SER A 174 -5.18 -50.54 10.32
CA SER A 174 -5.13 -51.82 9.58
C SER A 174 -4.08 -52.80 10.10
N ARG A 175 -3.66 -52.69 11.36
CA ARG A 175 -2.64 -53.60 11.93
C ARG A 175 -2.92 -54.29 13.26
N ASP A 176 -4.06 -54.10 13.93
CA ASP A 176 -4.30 -54.75 15.24
C ASP A 176 -5.68 -55.43 15.40
N GLU A 177 -6.13 -56.19 14.38
CA GLU A 177 -7.15 -57.23 14.59
C GLU A 177 -6.62 -58.61 14.19
N ARG A 178 -5.88 -59.23 15.12
CA ARG A 178 -5.88 -60.68 15.38
C ARG A 178 -5.15 -60.90 16.71
N ASP A 179 -5.91 -60.96 17.80
CA ASP A 179 -5.98 -62.17 18.65
C ASP A 179 -6.69 -61.93 20.00
N THR A 180 -7.55 -62.89 20.33
CA THR A 180 -8.01 -63.32 21.68
C THR A 180 -9.13 -62.58 22.44
N LEU A 181 -10.36 -63.02 22.12
CA LEU A 181 -11.40 -63.55 23.04
C LEU A 181 -11.18 -63.42 24.57
N THR A 182 -12.09 -62.73 25.28
CA THR A 182 -12.89 -63.28 26.42
C THR A 182 -13.99 -62.31 26.90
N LEU A 183 -15.14 -62.89 27.33
CA LEU A 183 -16.41 -62.26 27.73
C LEU A 183 -16.46 -61.89 29.26
N PRO A 184 -17.61 -61.62 29.92
CA PRO A 184 -18.09 -60.27 30.28
C PRO A 184 -18.42 -60.10 31.78
N ASN A 185 -18.69 -58.88 32.25
CA ASN A 185 -19.65 -58.57 33.35
C ASN A 185 -19.68 -57.05 33.55
N ALA A 186 -20.81 -56.34 33.44
CA ALA A 186 -22.06 -56.38 34.20
C ALA A 186 -22.11 -55.21 35.21
N SER A 187 -23.27 -54.56 35.24
CA SER A 187 -23.79 -53.73 36.33
C SER A 187 -23.11 -52.36 36.52
N ASN A 188 -23.79 -51.30 36.94
CA ASN A 188 -25.20 -50.99 37.14
C ASN A 188 -25.19 -49.51 37.55
N ASN A 189 -26.09 -48.71 36.96
CA ASN A 189 -26.95 -47.77 37.66
C ASN A 189 -26.39 -46.61 38.50
N ASN A 190 -27.06 -45.48 38.23
CA ASN A 190 -27.67 -44.57 39.19
C ASN A 190 -26.89 -43.34 39.69
N ASN A 191 -27.56 -42.22 39.39
CA ASN A 191 -28.06 -41.24 40.34
C ASN A 191 -27.23 -39.98 40.64
N ASN A 192 -27.90 -38.88 40.25
CA ASN A 192 -28.33 -37.77 41.08
C ASN A 192 -27.33 -36.66 41.43
N ASN A 193 -27.63 -35.50 40.84
CA ASN A 193 -28.21 -34.31 41.48
C ASN A 193 -27.45 -33.63 42.64
N THR A 194 -27.66 -32.30 42.69
CA THR A 194 -27.50 -31.33 43.81
C THR A 194 -26.27 -30.42 43.62
N ILE A 195 -26.43 -29.21 43.07
CA ILE A 195 -26.91 -27.93 43.66
C ILE A 195 -25.78 -27.16 44.36
N SER A 196 -25.79 -25.86 44.05
CA SER A 196 -25.14 -24.68 44.67
C SER A 196 -23.73 -24.32 44.20
#